data_AF-A0A3L8RXR6-F1
#
_entry.id   AF-A0A3L8RXR6-F1
#
_cell.length_a   1.000
_cell.length_b   1.000
_cell.length_c   1.000
_cell.angle_alpha   90.00
_cell.angle_beta   90.00
_cell.angle_gamma   90.00
#
_symmetry.space_group_name_H-M   'P 1'
#
loop_
_entity.id
_entity.type
_entity.pdbx_description
1 polymer ?
#
loop_
_entity_poly.entity_id
_entity_poly.type
_entity_poly.pdbx_seq_one_letter_code
_entity_poly.pdbx_strand_id
1 'polypeptide(L)'
;LWKHYILQRGGTLTRLVNLNCLAQVSDGFTQGHVVDVVHTVLTELRLLQMARKPLRTAEFVTSLARHDPVYKEEEETFQAWYAKTPLGKAWSTAQAAKEEEKGKKGKGKGKGK
;
A
#
# COMPACT_ATOMS: atom_id res chain seq x y z
N LEU A 1 3.56 4.35 -1.54
CA LEU A 1 2.29 4.98 -1.10
C LEU A 1 2.52 6.09 -0.06
N TRP A 2 2.75 5.76 1.22
CA TRP A 2 2.91 6.73 2.33
C TRP A 2 3.83 7.92 2.05
N LYS A 3 5.06 7.66 1.57
CA LYS A 3 6.03 8.71 1.21
C LYS A 3 5.44 9.76 0.25
N HIS A 4 4.70 9.31 -0.75
CA HIS A 4 4.14 10.19 -1.77
C HIS A 4 3.10 11.13 -1.16
N TYR A 5 2.11 10.59 -0.44
CA TYR A 5 1.04 11.39 0.14
C TYR A 5 1.50 12.33 1.25
N ILE A 6 2.45 11.90 2.08
CA ILE A 6 3.02 12.76 3.13
C ILE A 6 3.72 13.96 2.50
N LEU A 7 4.56 13.75 1.48
CA LEU A 7 5.27 14.84 0.80
C LEU A 7 4.32 15.74 0.01
N GLN A 8 3.33 15.15 -0.68
CA GLN A 8 2.33 15.90 -1.44
C GLN A 8 1.53 16.86 -0.55
N ARG A 9 1.27 16.49 0.71
CA ARG A 9 0.57 17.35 1.68
C ARG A 9 1.50 18.24 2.50
N GLY A 10 2.76 18.40 2.09
CA GLY A 10 3.73 19.29 2.72
C GLY A 10 4.39 18.75 4.00
N GLY A 11 4.16 17.47 4.33
CA GLY A 11 4.84 16.82 5.43
C GLY A 11 6.31 16.50 5.11
N THR A 12 7.20 16.70 6.07
CA THR A 12 8.61 16.30 5.97
C THR A 12 8.86 14.93 6.57
N LEU A 13 9.63 14.11 5.83
CA LEU A 13 10.05 12.79 6.29
C LEU A 13 11.35 12.91 7.08
N THR A 14 11.27 12.54 8.36
CA THR A 14 12.42 12.44 9.26
C THR A 14 12.60 10.99 9.69
N ARG A 15 13.69 10.67 10.42
CA ARG A 15 13.91 9.33 10.99
C ARG A 15 12.82 8.89 11.98
N LEU A 16 11.96 9.81 12.44
CA LEU A 16 10.85 9.54 13.35
C LEU A 16 9.60 9.01 12.64
N VAL A 17 9.55 9.12 11.30
CA VAL A 17 8.50 8.56 10.44
C VAL A 17 9.04 7.28 9.81
N ASN A 18 8.72 6.14 10.41
CA ASN A 18 9.13 4.83 9.92
C ASN A 18 8.11 4.32 8.88
N LEU A 19 8.47 4.45 7.61
CA LEU A 19 7.63 4.02 6.50
C LEU A 19 7.39 2.50 6.46
N ASN A 20 8.33 1.69 6.97
CA ASN A 20 8.17 0.24 7.02
C ASN A 20 7.10 -0.15 8.05
N CYS A 21 7.14 0.46 9.24
CA CYS A 21 6.09 0.28 10.24
C CYS A 21 4.73 0.73 9.70
N LEU A 22 4.66 1.90 9.05
CA LEU A 22 3.41 2.37 8.44
C LEU A 22 2.88 1.41 7.38
N ALA A 23 3.74 0.82 6.55
CA ALA A 23 3.32 -0.16 5.56
C ALA A 23 2.76 -1.44 6.20
N GLN A 24 3.40 -1.94 7.26
CA GLN A 24 2.98 -3.16 7.94
C GLN A 24 1.66 -2.96 8.71
N VAL A 25 1.49 -1.85 9.42
CA VAL A 25 0.25 -1.58 10.18
C VAL A 25 -0.92 -1.17 9.30
N SER A 26 -0.65 -0.72 8.06
CA SER A 26 -1.69 -0.41 7.08
C SER A 26 -2.08 -1.60 6.22
N ASP A 27 -1.60 -2.81 6.53
CA ASP A 27 -2.05 -4.00 5.85
C ASP A 27 -3.56 -4.23 6.11
N GLY A 28 -4.31 -4.55 5.06
CA GLY A 28 -5.77 -4.57 5.09
C GLY A 28 -6.47 -3.21 4.98
N PHE A 29 -5.75 -2.08 4.89
CA PHE A 29 -6.37 -0.77 4.66
C PHE A 29 -6.29 -0.36 3.19
N THR A 30 -7.35 0.29 2.70
CA THR A 30 -7.37 0.81 1.33
C THR A 30 -6.44 2.02 1.17
N GLN A 31 -6.06 2.30 -0.08
CA GLN A 31 -5.36 3.54 -0.41
C GLN A 31 -6.14 4.80 -0.02
N GLY A 32 -7.48 4.75 -0.08
CA GLY A 32 -8.35 5.83 0.38
C GLY A 32 -8.15 6.12 1.86
N HIS A 33 -8.14 5.08 2.71
CA HIS A 33 -7.87 5.23 4.15
C HIS A 33 -6.51 5.89 4.41
N VAL A 34 -5.48 5.50 3.66
CA VAL A 34 -4.14 6.11 3.79
C VAL A 34 -4.18 7.60 3.44
N VAL A 35 -4.88 7.99 2.37
CA VAL A 35 -5.06 9.39 2.00
C VAL A 35 -5.79 10.14 3.11
N ASP A 36 -6.91 9.63 3.60
CA ASP A 36 -7.72 10.26 4.64
C ASP A 36 -6.95 10.45 5.95
N VAL A 37 -6.15 9.46 6.34
CA VAL A 37 -5.26 9.52 7.50
C VAL A 37 -4.21 10.62 7.33
N VAL A 38 -3.55 10.68 6.18
CA VAL A 38 -2.61 11.78 5.88
C VAL A 38 -3.34 13.12 5.89
N HIS A 39 -4.58 13.15 5.40
CA HIS A 39 -5.41 14.34 5.38
C HIS A 39 -5.82 14.82 6.79
N THR A 40 -6.05 13.88 7.69
CA THR A 40 -6.44 14.14 9.08
C THR A 40 -5.25 14.56 9.93
N VAL A 41 -4.08 13.95 9.72
CA VAL A 41 -2.86 14.27 10.49
C VAL A 41 -2.24 15.59 10.04
N LEU A 42 -2.05 15.82 8.74
CA LEU A 42 -1.31 16.97 8.22
C LEU A 42 -2.16 18.23 7.99
N THR A 43 -2.89 18.67 9.01
CA THR A 43 -3.63 19.94 8.96
C THR A 43 -2.69 21.14 8.82
N GLU A 44 -3.19 22.29 8.37
CA GLU A 44 -2.39 23.53 8.25
C GLU A 44 -1.69 23.88 9.56
N LEU A 45 -2.42 23.83 10.68
CA LEU A 45 -1.85 24.05 12.01
C LEU A 45 -0.75 23.03 12.32
N ARG A 46 -0.96 21.75 11.98
CA ARG A 46 0.05 20.71 12.21
C ARG A 46 1.33 20.99 11.44
N LEU A 47 1.23 21.42 10.18
CA LEU A 47 2.36 21.75 9.31
C LEU A 47 3.20 22.89 9.91
N LEU A 48 2.56 23.96 10.39
CA LEU A 48 3.24 25.09 11.05
C LEU A 48 4.00 24.64 12.31
N GLN A 49 3.44 23.68 13.05
CA GLN A 49 4.07 23.16 14.28
C GLN A 49 5.25 22.21 14.01
N MET A 50 5.43 21.69 12.79
CA MET A 50 6.43 20.68 12.48
C MET A 50 7.88 21.11 12.74
N ALA A 51 8.18 22.41 12.61
CA ALA A 51 9.52 22.94 12.88
C ALA A 51 9.95 22.74 14.34
N ARG A 52 9.01 22.76 15.29
CA ARG A 52 9.28 22.59 16.73
C ARG A 52 8.89 21.20 17.23
N LYS A 53 7.87 20.58 16.62
CA LYS A 53 7.36 19.25 16.94
C LYS A 53 7.37 18.38 15.68
N PRO A 54 8.50 17.69 15.39
CA PRO A 54 8.63 16.84 14.22
C PRO A 54 7.53 15.79 14.13
N LEU A 55 7.20 15.42 12.90
CA LEU A 55 6.19 14.40 12.59
C LEU A 55 6.65 13.02 13.05
N ARG A 56 5.75 12.26 13.68
CA ARG A 56 6.02 10.92 14.20
C ARG A 56 5.09 9.87 13.62
N THR A 57 5.60 8.65 13.51
CA THR A 57 4.84 7.47 13.07
C THR A 57 3.52 7.29 13.84
N ALA A 58 3.55 7.47 15.17
CA ALA A 58 2.39 7.25 16.03
C ALA A 58 1.17 8.13 15.70
N GLU A 59 1.38 9.34 15.17
CA GLU A 59 0.29 10.25 14.79
C GLU A 59 -0.57 9.64 13.68
N PHE A 60 0.07 9.00 12.70
CA PHE A 60 -0.61 8.29 11.62
C PHE A 60 -1.26 7.00 12.10
N VAL A 61 -0.58 6.20 12.93
CA VAL A 61 -1.13 4.95 13.46
C VAL A 61 -2.39 5.22 14.28
N THR A 62 -2.39 6.28 15.09
CA THR A 62 -3.54 6.66 15.92
C THR A 62 -4.73 7.07 15.07
N SER A 63 -4.49 7.79 13.96
CA SER A 63 -5.54 8.16 13.02
C SER A 63 -6.04 6.96 12.23
N LEU A 64 -5.14 6.06 11.80
CA LEU A 64 -5.47 4.85 11.05
C LEU A 64 -6.37 3.89 11.85
N ALA A 65 -6.11 3.76 13.16
CA ALA A 65 -6.89 2.91 14.06
C ALA A 65 -8.37 3.32 14.20
N ARG A 66 -8.78 4.47 13.65
CA ARG A 66 -10.18 4.92 13.61
C ARG A 66 -10.93 4.45 12.36
N HIS A 67 -10.22 3.95 11.36
CA HIS A 67 -10.82 3.40 10.15
C HIS A 67 -11.03 1.90 10.31
N ASP A 68 -12.07 1.38 9.66
CA ASP A 68 -12.29 -0.06 9.57
C ASP A 68 -11.41 -0.65 8.46
N PRO A 69 -10.64 -1.72 8.74
CA PRO A 69 -9.88 -2.42 7.71
C PRO A 69 -10.84 -3.19 6.78
N VAL A 70 -10.39 -3.45 5.55
CA VAL A 70 -11.03 -4.41 4.66
C VAL A 70 -10.66 -5.80 5.16
N TYR A 71 -11.66 -6.58 5.55
CA TYR A 71 -11.44 -7.92 6.07
C TYR A 71 -11.11 -8.89 4.93
N LYS A 72 -10.40 -9.97 5.28
CA LYS A 72 -9.91 -10.93 4.30
C LYS A 72 -11.06 -11.59 3.52
N GLU A 73 -12.15 -11.89 4.19
CA GLU A 73 -13.34 -12.48 3.60
C GLU A 73 -13.96 -11.53 2.56
N GLU A 74 -14.04 -10.24 2.86
CA GLU A 74 -14.52 -9.23 1.92
C GLU A 74 -13.57 -9.14 0.71
N GLU A 75 -12.27 -9.09 0.94
CA GLU A 75 -11.26 -9.09 -0.12
C GLU A 75 -11.42 -10.31 -1.04
N GLU A 76 -11.56 -11.51 -0.49
CA GLU A 76 -11.76 -12.75 -1.23
C GLU A 76 -13.06 -12.71 -2.06
N THR A 77 -14.15 -12.17 -1.51
CA THR A 77 -15.40 -12.01 -2.28
C THR A 77 -15.23 -11.06 -3.46
N PHE A 78 -14.51 -9.96 -3.29
CA PHE A 78 -14.20 -9.02 -4.38
C PHE A 78 -13.31 -9.68 -5.45
N GLN A 79 -12.30 -10.44 -5.04
CA GLN A 79 -11.44 -11.16 -5.97
C GLN A 79 -12.22 -12.22 -6.76
N ALA A 80 -13.07 -13.01 -6.08
CA ALA A 80 -13.91 -14.02 -6.70
C ALA A 80 -14.93 -13.42 -7.67
N TRP A 81 -15.46 -12.25 -7.36
CA TRP A 81 -16.32 -11.49 -8.28
C TRP A 81 -15.51 -10.97 -9.48
N TYR A 82 -14.36 -10.34 -9.24
CA TYR A 82 -13.50 -9.77 -10.29
C TYR A 82 -13.07 -10.82 -11.31
N ALA A 83 -12.72 -12.04 -10.85
CA ALA A 83 -12.33 -13.16 -11.71
C ALA A 83 -13.43 -13.58 -12.71
N LYS A 84 -14.71 -13.27 -12.44
CA LYS A 84 -15.82 -13.56 -13.35
C LYS A 84 -15.93 -12.55 -14.49
N THR A 85 -15.35 -11.36 -14.34
CA THR A 85 -15.38 -10.29 -15.35
C THR A 85 -14.51 -10.65 -16.57
N PRO A 86 -14.82 -10.15 -17.77
CA PRO A 86 -13.96 -10.33 -18.94
C PRO A 86 -12.52 -9.85 -18.71
N LEU A 87 -12.36 -8.75 -17.98
CA LEU A 87 -11.05 -8.19 -17.63
C LEU A 87 -10.27 -9.09 -16.67
N GLY A 88 -10.93 -9.61 -15.63
CA GLY A 88 -10.33 -10.55 -14.69
C GLY A 88 -9.86 -11.83 -15.39
N LYS A 89 -10.68 -12.40 -16.28
CA LYS A 89 -10.31 -13.58 -17.08
C LYS A 89 -9.09 -13.30 -17.97
N ALA A 90 -9.10 -12.17 -18.69
CA ALA A 90 -7.97 -11.77 -19.54
C ALA A 90 -6.68 -11.52 -18.74
N TRP A 91 -6.79 -10.99 -17.52
CA TRP A 91 -5.66 -10.81 -16.63
C TRP A 91 -5.09 -12.16 -16.15
N SER A 92 -5.94 -13.10 -15.74
CA SER A 92 -5.51 -14.44 -15.32
C SER A 92 -4.81 -15.21 -16.43
N THR A 93 -5.32 -15.15 -17.67
CA THR A 93 -4.65 -15.81 -18.81
C THR A 93 -3.31 -15.17 -19.14
N ALA A 94 -3.20 -13.83 -19.08
CA ALA A 94 -1.95 -13.12 -19.27
C ALA A 94 -0.90 -13.44 -18.20
N GLN A 95 -1.32 -13.63 -16.94
CA GLN A 95 -0.42 -14.06 -15.86
C GLN A 95 0.09 -15.49 -16.09
N ALA A 96 -0.80 -16.43 -16.42
CA ALA A 96 -0.42 -17.82 -16.70
C ALA A 96 0.60 -17.91 -17.85
N ALA A 97 0.40 -17.15 -18.94
CA ALA A 97 1.34 -17.10 -20.06
C ALA A 97 2.73 -16.57 -19.64
N LYS A 98 2.78 -15.54 -18.77
CA LYS A 98 4.05 -15.00 -18.23
C LYS A 98 4.78 -16.00 -17.35
N GLU A 99 4.05 -16.78 -16.54
CA GLU A 99 4.66 -17.82 -15.70
C GLU A 99 5.24 -18.96 -16.53
N GLU A 100 4.53 -19.38 -17.58
CA GLU A 100 5.01 -20.41 -18.50
C GLU A 100 6.28 -19.97 -19.26
N GLU A 101 6.36 -18.71 -19.67
CA GLU A 101 7.55 -18.12 -20.29
C GLU A 101 8.74 -18.08 -19.32
N LYS A 102 8.53 -17.64 -18.06
CA LYS A 102 9.57 -17.64 -17.02
C LYS A 102 10.08 -19.05 -16.70
N GLY A 103 9.18 -20.03 -16.64
CA GLY A 103 9.54 -21.44 -16.41
C GLY A 103 10.42 -22.02 -17.53
N LYS A 104 10.11 -21.69 -18.80
CA LYS A 104 10.95 -22.09 -19.95
C LYS A 104 12.33 -21.42 -19.92
N LYS A 105 12.41 -20.14 -19.53
CA LYS A 105 13.69 -19.40 -19.43
C LYS A 105 14.59 -19.91 -18.29
N GLY A 106 14.00 -20.38 -17.18
CA GLY A 106 14.72 -21.00 -16.07
C GLY A 106 15.33 -22.36 -16.43
N LYS A 107 14.64 -23.17 -17.25
CA LYS A 107 15.09 -24.51 -17.65
C LYS A 107 16.24 -24.49 -18.67
N GLY A 108 16.40 -23.41 -19.43
CA GLY A 108 17.48 -23.24 -20.42
C GLY A 108 18.86 -22.93 -19.84
N LYS A 109 18.95 -22.45 -18.58
CA LYS A 109 20.21 -22.05 -17.94
C LYS A 109 20.96 -23.19 -17.23
N GLY A 110 20.41 -24.41 -17.22
CA GLY A 110 20.93 -25.57 -16.47
C GLY A 110 21.57 -26.70 -17.30
N LYS A 111 21.59 -26.62 -18.64
CA LYS A 111 22.26 -27.61 -19.50
C LYS A 111 23.53 -27.00 -20.09
N GLY A 112 24.63 -27.09 -19.35
CA GLY A 112 25.93 -26.60 -19.76
C GLY A 112 26.94 -26.69 -18.63
N LYS A 113 27.28 -27.92 -18.22
CA LYS A 113 28.50 -28.24 -17.50
C LYS A 113 28.99 -29.61 -17.92
#